data_AF-A0A7K5PNA9-F1
#
_entry.id   AF-A0A7K5PNA9-F1
#
_cell.length_a   1.000
_cell.length_b   1.000
_cell.length_c   1.000
_cell.angle_alpha   90.00
_cell.angle_beta   90.00
_cell.angle_gamma   90.00
#
_symmetry.space_group_name_H-M   'P 1'
#
loop_
_entity.id
_entity.type
_entity.pdbx_description
1 polymer ?
#
loop_
_entity_poly.entity_id
_entity_poly.type
_entity_poly.pdbx_seq_one_letter_code
_entity_poly.pdbx_strand_id
1 'polypeptide(L)'
;EGRVEVYHDGKWGTICDDQWDDRDAEVVCRQLGLSGTPKALSWAHYGQGSGPILLDEVQCSGNELSLDQCKKSDWGQQNCDHIEDAGVSCDPFTVVHRLFLFSPAECCPFLLSPLAEGTVRLAGGRSPSEGRVEVYYNGDWGTVCDDGWTDLGAQVVCRQL
;
A
#
# COMPACT_ATOMS: atom_id res chain seq x y z
N GLU A 1 -0.92 -1.91 0.04
CA GLU A 1 -0.07 -2.87 -0.70
C GLU A 1 -0.66 -4.28 -0.61
N GLY A 2 -0.24 -5.18 -1.51
CA GLY A 2 -0.63 -6.59 -1.51
C GLY A 2 -0.53 -7.27 -2.88
N ARG A 3 -0.76 -8.58 -2.94
CA ARG A 3 -0.98 -9.32 -4.20
C ARG A 3 -2.24 -8.81 -4.88
N VAL A 4 -2.21 -8.67 -6.20
CA VAL A 4 -3.37 -8.22 -6.97
C VAL A 4 -4.20 -9.42 -7.40
N GLU A 5 -5.50 -9.34 -7.15
CA GLU A 5 -6.48 -10.31 -7.62
C GLU A 5 -7.60 -9.58 -8.37
N VAL A 6 -8.10 -10.18 -9.44
CA VAL A 6 -9.17 -9.65 -10.28
C VAL A 6 -10.36 -10.58 -10.28
N TYR A 7 -11.55 -9.99 -10.38
CA TYR A 7 -12.80 -10.74 -10.46
C TYR A 7 -13.32 -10.73 -11.89
N HIS A 8 -13.46 -11.92 -12.48
CA HIS A 8 -13.96 -12.11 -13.85
C HIS A 8 -14.79 -13.39 -13.92
N ASP A 9 -15.95 -13.35 -14.59
CA ASP A 9 -16.83 -14.50 -14.79
C ASP A 9 -17.16 -15.30 -13.51
N GLY A 10 -17.46 -14.60 -12.43
CA GLY A 10 -17.93 -15.25 -11.19
C GLY A 10 -16.83 -15.77 -10.26
N LYS A 11 -15.56 -15.54 -10.58
CA LYS A 11 -14.42 -16.07 -9.82
C LYS A 11 -13.32 -15.02 -9.63
N TRP A 12 -12.64 -15.11 -8.50
CA TRP A 12 -11.39 -14.40 -8.24
C TRP A 12 -10.22 -15.19 -8.81
N GLY A 13 -9.18 -14.47 -9.23
CA GLY A 13 -7.91 -15.06 -9.63
C GLY A 13 -6.80 -14.04 -9.66
N THR A 14 -5.57 -14.52 -9.75
CA THR A 14 -4.36 -13.71 -9.67
C THR A 14 -3.95 -13.18 -11.05
N ILE A 15 -2.89 -12.38 -11.08
CA ILE A 15 -2.30 -11.80 -12.29
C ILE A 15 -0.84 -12.26 -12.35
N CYS A 16 -0.36 -12.67 -13.52
CA CYS A 16 1.06 -12.97 -13.73
C CYS A 16 1.90 -11.68 -13.79
N ASP A 17 3.13 -11.74 -13.29
CA ASP A 17 4.07 -10.62 -13.26
C ASP A 17 4.85 -10.39 -14.57
N ASP A 18 4.61 -11.20 -15.60
CA ASP A 18 5.16 -10.99 -16.94
C ASP A 18 4.66 -9.65 -17.52
N GLN A 19 5.62 -8.78 -17.88
CA GLN A 19 5.41 -7.38 -18.28
C GLN A 19 4.80 -6.46 -17.20
N TRP A 20 4.61 -6.94 -15.97
CA TRP A 20 4.01 -6.16 -14.88
C TRP A 20 4.93 -5.01 -14.44
N ASP A 21 4.50 -3.78 -14.69
CA ASP A 21 5.27 -2.57 -14.43
C ASP A 21 4.53 -1.51 -13.59
N ASP A 22 5.24 -0.44 -13.20
CA ASP A 22 4.70 0.61 -12.33
C ASP A 22 3.49 1.35 -12.95
N ARG A 23 3.26 1.27 -14.27
CA ARG A 23 2.06 1.82 -14.92
C ARG A 23 0.85 0.92 -14.70
N ASP A 24 1.05 -0.39 -14.64
CA ASP A 24 -0.01 -1.32 -14.25
C ASP A 24 -0.38 -1.08 -12.79
N ALA A 25 0.63 -0.93 -11.94
CA ALA A 25 0.44 -0.57 -10.54
C ALA A 25 -0.29 0.78 -10.36
N GLU A 26 0.01 1.79 -11.18
CA GLU A 26 -0.69 3.08 -11.20
C GLU A 26 -2.20 2.89 -11.45
N VAL A 27 -2.57 2.08 -12.45
CA VAL A 27 -3.97 1.77 -12.74
C VAL A 27 -4.64 1.07 -11.56
N VAL A 28 -3.99 0.07 -10.95
CA VAL A 28 -4.53 -0.64 -9.78
C VAL A 28 -4.73 0.30 -8.59
N CYS A 29 -3.71 1.06 -8.22
CA CYS A 29 -3.75 1.97 -7.08
C CYS A 29 -4.85 3.03 -7.27
N ARG A 30 -4.93 3.62 -8.47
CA ARG A 30 -5.98 4.59 -8.79
C ARG A 30 -7.38 3.96 -8.82
N GLN A 31 -7.53 2.76 -9.39
CA GLN A 31 -8.80 2.03 -9.41
C GLN A 31 -9.32 1.75 -8.00
N LEU A 32 -8.42 1.52 -7.04
CA LEU A 32 -8.74 1.35 -5.62
C LEU A 32 -8.91 2.67 -4.84
N GLY A 33 -8.74 3.83 -5.49
CA GLY A 33 -8.86 5.15 -4.87
C GLY A 33 -7.67 5.53 -3.99
N LEU A 34 -6.50 4.93 -4.20
CA LEU A 34 -5.27 5.20 -3.48
C LEU A 34 -4.42 6.21 -4.27
N SER A 35 -3.85 7.21 -3.59
CA SER A 35 -3.04 8.29 -4.17
C SER A 35 -1.56 8.19 -3.81
N GLY A 36 -1.07 6.95 -3.71
CA GLY A 36 0.30 6.63 -3.33
C GLY A 36 1.29 6.65 -4.49
N THR A 37 2.56 6.36 -4.19
CA THR A 37 3.55 6.03 -5.23
C THR A 37 3.30 4.57 -5.63
N PRO A 38 2.81 4.31 -6.85
CA PRO A 38 2.59 2.94 -7.30
C PRO A 38 3.93 2.24 -7.49
N LYS A 39 3.98 0.98 -7.11
CA LYS A 39 5.12 0.12 -7.37
C LYS A 39 4.66 -1.28 -7.72
N ALA A 40 5.05 -1.76 -8.89
CA ALA A 40 4.84 -3.14 -9.31
C ALA A 40 5.85 -4.06 -8.62
N LEU A 41 5.36 -5.13 -8.00
CA LEU A 41 6.18 -6.17 -7.39
C LEU A 41 5.90 -7.52 -8.06
N SER A 42 6.97 -8.28 -8.25
CA SER A 42 6.98 -9.61 -8.90
C SER A 42 7.40 -10.70 -7.90
N TRP A 43 7.48 -11.94 -8.38
CA TRP A 43 7.93 -13.13 -7.66
C TRP A 43 7.09 -13.44 -6.42
N ALA A 44 5.77 -13.26 -6.53
CA ALA A 44 4.83 -13.48 -5.44
C ALA A 44 5.29 -12.81 -4.15
N HIS A 45 5.74 -11.55 -4.23
CA HIS A 45 6.35 -10.82 -3.12
C HIS A 45 5.52 -10.84 -1.84
N TYR A 46 4.19 -10.77 -1.97
CA TYR A 46 3.23 -10.82 -0.86
C TYR A 46 2.68 -12.23 -0.60
N GLY A 47 3.37 -13.25 -1.08
CA GLY A 47 2.96 -14.64 -1.06
C GLY A 47 2.14 -15.04 -2.28
N GLN A 48 2.21 -16.34 -2.58
CA GLN A 48 1.48 -16.98 -3.66
C GLN A 48 -0.03 -16.97 -3.38
N GLY A 49 -0.82 -16.78 -4.43
CA GLY A 49 -2.25 -16.99 -4.44
C GLY A 49 -2.60 -18.46 -4.66
N SER A 50 -3.87 -18.69 -4.97
CA SER A 50 -4.41 -20.01 -5.25
C SER A 50 -5.57 -19.89 -6.23
N GLY A 51 -5.76 -20.91 -7.06
CA GLY A 51 -6.87 -20.95 -8.02
C GLY A 51 -6.40 -20.53 -9.42
N PRO A 52 -7.24 -19.84 -10.21
CA PRO A 52 -6.86 -19.45 -11.56
C PRO A 52 -5.96 -18.21 -11.56
N ILE A 53 -4.97 -18.19 -12.44
CA ILE A 53 -4.31 -16.97 -12.91
C ILE A 53 -5.16 -16.45 -14.08
N LEU A 54 -5.71 -15.25 -13.97
CA LEU A 54 -6.72 -14.72 -14.89
C LEU A 54 -6.16 -13.74 -15.92
N LEU A 55 -5.04 -13.07 -15.62
CA LEU A 55 -4.41 -12.08 -16.48
C LEU A 55 -2.92 -12.34 -16.61
N ASP A 56 -2.38 -11.98 -17.76
CA ASP A 56 -0.97 -12.11 -18.13
C ASP A 56 -0.61 -11.04 -19.19
N GLU A 57 0.68 -10.74 -19.32
CA GLU A 57 1.26 -9.73 -20.20
C GLU A 57 0.55 -8.35 -20.13
N VAL A 58 0.16 -7.93 -18.93
CA VAL A 58 -0.52 -6.65 -18.72
C VAL A 58 0.45 -5.50 -19.05
N GLN A 59 0.00 -4.58 -19.89
CA GLN A 59 0.80 -3.48 -20.44
C GLN A 59 -0.06 -2.21 -20.51
N CYS A 60 -0.40 -1.66 -19.34
CA CYS A 60 -1.13 -0.41 -19.23
C CYS A 60 -0.28 0.78 -19.70
N SER A 61 -0.96 1.83 -20.18
CA SER A 61 -0.36 3.16 -20.40
C SER A 61 -0.29 3.99 -19.11
N GLY A 62 -1.07 3.61 -18.09
CA GLY A 62 -1.17 4.26 -16.77
C GLY A 62 -2.44 5.10 -16.59
N ASN A 63 -3.17 5.37 -17.68
CA ASN A 63 -4.33 6.27 -17.69
C ASN A 63 -5.68 5.52 -17.76
N GLU A 64 -5.64 4.20 -17.89
CA GLU A 64 -6.82 3.34 -17.98
C GLU A 64 -7.66 3.40 -16.70
N LEU A 65 -8.98 3.34 -16.77
CA LEU A 65 -9.81 3.40 -15.56
C LEU A 65 -9.74 2.10 -14.73
N SER A 66 -9.36 1.00 -15.38
CA SER A 66 -9.26 -0.32 -14.79
C SER A 66 -8.40 -1.25 -15.64
N LEU A 67 -7.89 -2.33 -15.04
CA LEU A 67 -6.99 -3.30 -15.70
C LEU A 67 -7.60 -3.99 -16.92
N ASP A 68 -8.92 -4.08 -17.02
CA ASP A 68 -9.61 -4.69 -18.17
C ASP A 68 -9.41 -3.91 -19.47
N GLN A 69 -9.18 -2.60 -19.38
CA GLN A 69 -8.94 -1.68 -20.51
C GLN A 69 -7.48 -1.68 -20.98
N CYS A 70 -6.56 -2.23 -20.19
CA CYS A 70 -5.17 -2.31 -20.58
C CYS A 70 -4.97 -3.36 -21.69
N LYS A 71 -3.92 -3.17 -22.49
CA LYS A 71 -3.41 -4.23 -23.36
C LYS A 71 -2.93 -5.37 -22.47
N LYS A 72 -3.39 -6.59 -22.75
CA LYS A 72 -3.11 -7.81 -21.97
C LYS A 72 -3.48 -9.03 -22.81
N SER A 73 -3.04 -10.21 -22.39
CA SER A 73 -3.50 -11.49 -22.94
C SER A 73 -5.00 -11.69 -22.72
N ASP A 74 -5.62 -12.58 -23.50
CA ASP A 74 -7.02 -12.94 -23.29
C ASP A 74 -7.22 -13.56 -21.88
N TRP A 75 -8.41 -13.39 -21.32
CA TRP A 75 -8.70 -13.87 -19.95
C TRP A 75 -8.39 -15.35 -19.77
N GLY A 76 -7.54 -15.66 -18.80
CA GLY A 76 -7.09 -17.03 -18.50
C GLY A 76 -6.08 -17.61 -19.48
N GLN A 77 -5.66 -16.86 -20.51
CA GLN A 77 -4.53 -17.23 -21.36
C GLN A 77 -3.24 -16.76 -20.69
N GLN A 78 -2.50 -17.71 -20.12
CA GLN A 78 -1.29 -17.46 -19.36
C GLN A 78 -0.39 -18.70 -19.38
N ASN A 79 0.91 -18.53 -19.15
CA ASN A 79 1.89 -19.62 -19.03
C ASN A 79 2.68 -19.60 -17.72
N CYS A 80 2.13 -18.96 -16.71
CA CYS A 80 2.73 -18.72 -15.42
C CYS A 80 2.30 -19.73 -14.36
N ASP A 81 3.05 -19.77 -13.27
CA ASP A 81 2.65 -20.40 -12.02
C ASP A 81 2.51 -19.36 -10.90
N HIS A 82 1.97 -19.75 -9.73
CA HIS A 82 1.69 -18.79 -8.67
C HIS A 82 2.94 -18.16 -8.02
N ILE A 83 4.15 -18.63 -8.32
CA ILE A 83 5.39 -17.94 -7.93
C ILE A 83 5.53 -16.61 -8.68
N GLU A 84 4.83 -16.43 -9.80
CA GLU A 84 4.82 -15.24 -10.64
C GLU A 84 3.59 -14.36 -10.36
N ASP A 85 2.91 -14.56 -9.23
CA ASP A 85 1.76 -13.71 -8.89
C ASP A 85 2.21 -12.26 -8.61
N ALA A 86 1.63 -11.33 -9.38
CA ALA A 86 1.91 -9.92 -9.30
C ALA A 86 1.32 -9.25 -8.05
N GLY A 87 2.06 -8.26 -7.53
CA GLY A 87 1.65 -7.42 -6.41
C GLY A 87 1.84 -5.93 -6.69
N VAL A 88 1.23 -5.11 -5.84
CA VAL A 88 1.45 -3.66 -5.84
C VAL A 88 1.74 -3.15 -4.45
N SER A 89 2.64 -2.17 -4.35
CA SER A 89 2.56 -1.18 -3.28
C SER A 89 1.89 0.09 -3.83
N CYS A 90 1.01 0.65 -3.02
CA CYS A 90 0.31 1.90 -3.29
C CYS A 90 0.57 2.86 -2.13
N ASP A 91 1.80 2.85 -1.62
CA ASP A 91 2.13 3.56 -0.39
C ASP A 91 1.77 5.03 -0.57
N PRO A 92 0.94 5.61 0.31
CA PRO A 92 0.70 7.04 0.28
C PRO A 92 2.07 7.71 0.24
N PHE A 93 2.17 8.89 -0.35
CA PHE A 93 3.31 9.74 -0.05
C PHE A 93 3.36 9.85 1.48
N THR A 94 4.16 9.02 2.15
CA THR A 94 4.93 9.51 3.24
C THR A 94 5.67 10.64 2.56
N VAL A 95 5.19 11.86 2.80
CA VAL A 95 6.09 12.96 3.05
C VAL A 95 6.97 12.42 4.17
N VAL A 96 7.94 11.58 3.81
CA VAL A 96 9.15 11.47 4.56
C VAL A 96 9.49 12.93 4.74
N HIS A 97 9.61 13.32 5.98
CA HIS A 97 10.10 14.61 6.41
C HIS A 97 11.56 14.79 5.92
N ARG A 98 11.91 14.34 4.70
CA ARG A 98 13.11 14.64 3.93
C ARG A 98 12.99 16.04 3.30
N LEU A 99 12.56 17.00 4.09
CA LEU A 99 12.79 18.41 3.83
C LEU A 99 13.43 19.04 5.06
N PHE A 100 14.61 18.54 5.44
CA PHE A 100 15.56 19.35 6.20
C PHE A 100 16.39 20.26 5.28
N LEU A 101 15.83 20.77 4.17
CA LEU A 101 16.52 21.79 3.36
C LEU A 101 15.64 22.90 2.77
N PHE A 102 14.33 22.92 2.98
CA PHE A 102 13.53 24.10 2.59
C PHE A 102 12.67 24.59 3.74
N SER A 103 12.91 25.86 4.09
CA SER A 103 12.24 26.59 5.15
C SER A 103 10.70 26.52 4.98
N PRO A 104 9.93 26.22 6.05
CA PRO A 104 8.46 26.16 5.99
C PRO A 104 7.77 27.49 5.66
N ALA A 105 8.51 28.58 5.52
CA ALA A 105 7.94 29.93 5.55
C ALA A 105 7.33 30.43 4.22
N GLU A 106 7.46 29.73 3.09
CA GLU A 106 7.16 30.34 1.78
C GLU A 106 6.00 29.75 0.96
N CYS A 107 5.35 28.65 1.35
CA CYS A 107 4.35 28.06 0.43
C CYS A 107 2.96 27.69 0.99
N CYS A 108 2.59 27.96 2.24
CA CYS A 108 1.18 27.79 2.62
C CYS A 108 0.75 28.56 3.88
N PRO A 109 -0.08 29.61 3.76
CA PRO A 109 -0.64 30.30 4.92
C PRO A 109 -1.92 29.63 5.49
N PHE A 110 -2.21 28.34 5.21
CA PHE A 110 -3.52 27.76 5.64
C PHE A 110 -3.59 26.26 5.99
N LEU A 111 -2.56 25.65 6.59
CA LEU A 111 -2.70 24.31 7.20
C LEU A 111 -2.00 24.23 8.56
N LEU A 112 -2.66 24.79 9.57
CA LEU A 112 -2.44 24.43 10.97
C LEU A 112 -3.03 23.03 11.20
N SER A 113 -2.16 22.02 11.16
CA SER A 113 -2.06 20.92 12.14
C SER A 113 -0.89 20.00 11.74
N PRO A 114 0.23 19.96 12.49
CA PRO A 114 1.41 19.17 12.11
C PRO A 114 1.27 17.66 12.38
N LEU A 115 0.15 17.21 12.95
CA LEU A 115 -0.16 15.80 13.20
C LEU A 115 -1.67 15.59 13.01
N ALA A 116 -2.05 14.56 12.26
CA ALA A 116 -3.45 14.15 12.13
C ALA A 116 -3.90 13.43 13.42
N GLU A 117 -5.19 13.56 13.78
CA GLU A 117 -5.73 12.79 14.90
C GLU A 117 -5.55 11.29 14.68
N GLY A 118 -5.18 10.56 15.74
CA GLY A 118 -4.90 9.13 15.68
C GLY A 118 -3.49 8.78 15.23
N THR A 119 -2.62 9.75 14.94
CA THR A 119 -1.19 9.47 14.68
C THR A 119 -0.56 8.76 15.88
N VAL A 120 0.18 7.68 15.62
CA VAL A 120 0.84 6.87 16.66
C VAL A 120 2.35 7.09 16.66
N ARG A 121 2.99 6.98 17.83
CA ARG A 121 4.46 6.88 17.98
C ARG A 121 4.85 5.93 19.10
N LEU A 122 6.11 5.47 19.08
CA LEU A 122 6.73 4.73 20.18
C LEU A 122 7.69 5.62 20.97
N ALA A 123 7.60 5.59 22.30
CA ALA A 123 8.44 6.38 23.19
C ALA A 123 9.13 5.53 24.27
N GLY A 124 10.40 5.84 24.56
CA GLY A 124 11.15 5.23 25.68
C GLY A 124 11.70 3.82 25.45
N GLY A 125 11.68 3.31 24.21
CA GLY A 125 12.34 2.06 23.83
C GLY A 125 13.85 2.20 23.65
N ARG A 126 14.57 1.06 23.53
CA ARG A 126 16.01 1.02 23.23
C ARG A 126 16.30 1.03 21.73
N SER A 127 15.28 0.82 20.90
CA SER A 127 15.36 0.89 19.44
C SER A 127 14.16 1.65 18.87
N PRO A 128 14.22 2.09 17.60
CA PRO A 128 13.09 2.76 16.94
C PRO A 128 11.84 1.88 16.79
N SER A 129 11.96 0.56 16.93
CA SER A 129 10.88 -0.41 16.72
C SER A 129 10.28 -0.96 18.02
N GLU A 130 10.54 -0.30 19.16
CA GLU A 130 9.94 -0.67 20.45
C GLU A 130 9.67 0.57 21.31
N GLY A 131 8.75 0.46 22.27
CA GLY A 131 8.47 1.52 23.24
C GLY A 131 7.02 1.54 23.70
N ARG A 132 6.70 2.52 24.53
CA ARG A 132 5.33 2.83 24.93
C ARG A 132 4.58 3.43 23.74
N VAL A 133 3.37 2.95 23.49
CA VAL A 133 2.48 3.48 22.47
C VAL A 133 1.88 4.81 22.94
N GLU A 134 2.10 5.87 22.16
CA GLU A 134 1.47 7.18 22.35
C GLU A 134 0.66 7.54 21.11
N VAL A 135 -0.50 8.17 21.32
CA VAL A 135 -1.44 8.58 20.27
C VAL A 135 -1.68 10.09 20.32
N TYR A 136 -1.70 10.74 19.16
CA TYR A 136 -2.01 12.15 19.03
C TYR A 136 -3.52 12.35 18.98
N TYR A 137 -4.06 13.07 19.95
CA TYR A 137 -5.49 13.35 20.04
C TYR A 137 -5.74 14.74 20.61
N ASN A 138 -6.60 15.51 19.94
CA ASN A 138 -7.06 16.82 20.39
C ASN A 138 -5.91 17.82 20.74
N GLY A 139 -4.83 17.81 19.96
CA GLY A 139 -3.70 18.73 20.13
C GLY A 139 -2.53 18.17 20.93
N ASP A 140 -2.70 17.06 21.65
CA ASP A 140 -1.73 16.54 22.61
C ASP A 140 -1.41 15.05 22.41
N TRP A 141 -0.27 14.62 22.95
CA TRP A 141 0.12 13.20 22.99
C TRP A 141 -0.39 12.55 24.27
N GLY A 142 -1.19 11.49 24.11
CA GLY A 142 -1.69 10.66 25.19
C GLY A 142 -1.11 9.25 25.17
N THR A 143 -1.20 8.54 26.30
CA THR A 143 -0.83 7.11 26.41
C THR A 143 -2.03 6.21 26.18
N VAL A 144 -1.79 5.01 25.67
CA VAL A 144 -2.83 3.98 25.53
C VAL A 144 -2.92 3.15 26.82
N CYS A 145 -4.13 2.90 27.31
CA CYS A 145 -4.39 2.03 28.47
C CYS A 145 -4.18 0.56 28.08
N ASP A 146 -3.58 -0.22 28.97
CA ASP A 146 -3.25 -1.63 28.75
C ASP A 146 -4.42 -2.59 29.04
N ASP A 147 -5.53 -2.11 29.60
CA ASP A 147 -6.74 -2.90 29.81
C ASP A 147 -7.30 -3.39 28.47
N GLY A 148 -7.16 -4.70 28.21
CA GLY A 148 -7.55 -5.32 26.95
C GLY A 148 -6.57 -5.13 25.79
N TRP A 149 -5.36 -4.62 26.06
CA TRP A 149 -4.28 -4.58 25.08
C TRP A 149 -3.78 -5.99 24.76
N THR A 150 -3.81 -6.35 23.47
CA THR A 150 -3.42 -7.68 22.98
C THR A 150 -2.45 -7.56 21.81
N ASP A 151 -1.87 -8.69 21.40
CA ASP A 151 -0.98 -8.75 20.23
C ASP A 151 -1.64 -8.25 18.94
N LEU A 152 -2.98 -8.32 18.83
CA LEU A 152 -3.70 -7.74 17.70
C LEU A 152 -3.59 -6.21 17.68
N GLY A 153 -3.67 -5.56 18.85
CA GLY A 153 -3.45 -4.12 18.98
C GLY A 153 -2.00 -3.73 18.64
N ALA A 154 -1.04 -4.53 19.10
CA ALA A 154 0.37 -4.34 18.75
C ALA A 154 0.61 -4.50 17.23
N GLN A 155 0.02 -5.51 16.59
CA GLN A 155 0.12 -5.71 15.14
C GLN A 155 -0.44 -4.52 14.34
N VAL A 156 -1.52 -3.89 14.81
CA VAL A 156 -2.05 -2.68 14.18
C VAL A 156 -1.05 -1.53 14.30
N VAL A 157 -0.49 -1.29 15.49
CA VAL A 157 0.52 -0.22 15.69
C VAL A 157 1.77 -0.48 14.87
N CYS A 158 2.30 -1.70 14.87
CA CYS A 158 3.49 -2.06 14.09
C CYS A 158 3.26 -2.00 12.58
N ARG A 159 2.01 -2.07 12.10
CA ARG A 159 1.67 -1.88 10.69
C ARG A 159 1.53 -0.40 10.33
N GLN A 160 1.23 0.46 11.31
CA GLN A 160 1.08 1.91 11.10
C GLN A 160 2.40 2.67 11.12
N LEU A 161 3.47 2.07 11.69
CA LEU A 161 4.80 2.66 11.84
C LEU A 161 5.80 2.03 10.88
#